data_AF-A0A8S3BNX1-F1
#
_entry.id   AF-A0A8S3BNX1-F1
#
_cell.length_a   1.000
_cell.length_b   1.000
_cell.length_c   1.000
_cell.angle_alpha   90.00
_cell.angle_beta   90.00
_cell.angle_gamma   90.00
#
_symmetry.space_group_name_H-M   'P 1'
#
loop_
_entity.id
_entity.type
_entity.pdbx_description
1 polymer ?
#
loop_
_entity_poly.entity_id
_entity_poly.type
_entity_poly.pdbx_seq_one_letter_code
_entity_poly.pdbx_strand_id
1 'polypeptide(L)'
;TSMEKREEKVSNTYEEIETNLKLLGATAIEDKLQDGVPQCIERLARAGIKIWVLTGDKVETAYNIGLSCRLLTNDMEIQVIEEDTEDGVAKKLQEVREEMIHKIEQLFGVDIEDRRKRLDWKDWGIDVMKFDQYRKDGASGGKGQRQNGHAAVTTTDANPQERELFEGFGLLVTGQALAYALNEKLKMQFLELGTMCKAVVCCRVTPLQKAQVVELVMQNEKKITLAIGDGANDVSMIQKAHIGVGISGQEGRQAVLASDYSFGQFRFLERLLLVHGRWSYLRISKFLRYFFYKNFAFTLCHFWFGFFSGFSAQTLYDPFFVATYNVFFSSLPVLALGVFDQDVSADHSLSKPHLYTPGQNNEFFNKKIFAESVIHGILTSCIIFFVPYLSVSNSTRPGGMTQADLQSFGFIVATVMAIIVNLENALETWYWTGLYHFVLWGTIVVHFLFHFALYSTIIWKIFNTNYAYVGVAQAVLSTGNFWFTLFLTCAILLLPVFCREFFRMRFMPNKTDRARLNQKFRTEEKAAFVAHIQHK
;
A
#
# COMPACT_ATOMS: atom_id res chain seq x y z
N THR A 1 30.10 59.82 -7.26
CA THR A 1 29.66 61.09 -6.62
C THR A 1 28.23 61.49 -6.97
N SER A 2 27.58 60.86 -7.97
CA SER A 2 26.16 61.13 -8.26
C SER A 2 25.25 60.54 -7.16
N MET A 3 24.28 61.33 -6.71
CA MET A 3 23.25 60.94 -5.73
C MET A 3 21.95 60.45 -6.39
N GLU A 4 21.77 60.73 -7.69
CA GLU A 4 20.61 60.26 -8.48
C GLU A 4 20.98 59.03 -9.31
N LYS A 5 20.12 57.99 -9.23
CA LYS A 5 20.30 56.71 -9.94
C LYS A 5 21.72 56.14 -9.76
N ARG A 6 22.22 56.26 -8.53
CA ARG A 6 23.60 55.90 -8.19
C ARG A 6 23.88 54.43 -8.48
N GLU A 7 22.96 53.53 -8.13
CA GLU A 7 23.11 52.09 -8.37
C GLU A 7 23.22 51.76 -9.86
N GLU A 8 22.35 52.34 -10.69
CA GLU A 8 22.36 52.18 -12.15
C GLU A 8 23.69 52.67 -12.76
N LYS A 9 24.13 53.88 -12.38
CA LYS A 9 25.40 54.44 -12.86
C LYS A 9 26.62 53.64 -12.40
N VAL A 10 26.58 53.09 -11.20
CA VAL A 10 27.63 52.22 -10.66
C VAL A 10 27.66 50.90 -11.43
N SER A 11 26.50 50.28 -11.69
CA SER A 11 26.38 49.07 -12.51
C SER A 11 26.98 49.27 -13.89
N ASN A 12 26.60 50.36 -14.58
CA ASN A 12 27.13 50.67 -15.92
C ASN A 12 28.65 50.88 -15.91
N THR A 13 29.18 51.52 -14.87
CA THR A 13 30.64 51.70 -14.73
C THR A 13 31.35 50.36 -14.52
N TYR A 14 30.76 49.44 -13.76
CA TYR A 14 31.32 48.09 -13.60
C TYR A 14 31.30 47.31 -14.91
N GLU A 15 30.20 47.36 -15.67
CA GLU A 15 30.11 46.71 -16.99
C GLU A 15 31.16 47.24 -17.98
N GLU A 16 31.41 48.55 -17.99
CA GLU A 16 32.48 49.14 -18.82
C GLU A 16 33.88 48.63 -18.43
N ILE A 17 34.15 48.51 -17.12
CA ILE A 17 35.43 48.02 -16.59
C ILE A 17 35.61 46.51 -16.84
N GLU A 18 34.54 45.72 -16.81
CA GLU A 18 34.54 44.26 -16.98
C GLU A 18 34.65 43.81 -18.46
N THR A 19 35.18 44.66 -19.34
CA THR A 19 35.45 44.32 -20.75
C THR A 19 36.89 43.80 -20.96
N ASN A 20 37.10 42.92 -21.94
CA ASN A 20 38.41 42.34 -22.30
C ASN A 20 39.11 41.49 -21.21
N LEU A 21 38.35 40.79 -20.37
CA LEU A 21 38.89 39.86 -19.38
C LEU A 21 39.50 38.61 -20.03
N LYS A 22 40.61 38.11 -19.47
CA LYS A 22 41.22 36.83 -19.87
C LYS A 22 40.80 35.74 -18.89
N LEU A 23 40.13 34.70 -19.37
CA LEU A 23 39.76 33.54 -18.56
C LEU A 23 41.03 32.83 -18.04
N LEU A 24 41.24 32.84 -16.73
CA LEU A 24 42.38 32.17 -16.08
C LEU A 24 42.08 30.71 -15.71
N GLY A 25 40.81 30.39 -15.43
CA GLY A 25 40.37 29.06 -15.02
C GLY A 25 38.90 29.06 -14.60
N ALA A 26 38.39 27.88 -14.27
CA ALA A 26 37.03 27.68 -13.75
C ALA A 26 37.08 26.84 -12.47
N THR A 27 36.17 27.10 -11.54
CA THR A 27 35.99 26.32 -10.32
C THR A 27 34.61 25.69 -10.30
N ALA A 28 34.52 24.42 -9.91
CA ALA A 28 33.25 23.73 -9.69
C ALA A 28 33.14 23.36 -8.21
N ILE A 29 32.03 23.75 -7.57
CA ILE A 29 31.73 23.42 -6.18
C ILE A 29 30.52 22.49 -6.20
N GLU A 30 30.68 21.30 -5.64
CA GLU A 30 29.58 20.34 -5.49
C GLU A 30 28.95 20.50 -4.12
N ASP A 31 27.64 20.71 -4.08
CA ASP A 31 26.87 20.65 -2.84
C ASP A 31 26.61 19.18 -2.49
N LYS A 32 27.16 18.75 -1.35
CA LYS A 32 27.19 17.34 -1.00
C LYS A 32 25.85 16.89 -0.45
N LEU A 33 25.19 15.99 -1.18
CA LEU A 33 23.98 15.33 -0.73
C LEU A 33 24.24 14.40 0.48
N GLN A 34 23.20 14.18 1.29
CA GLN A 34 23.24 13.14 2.32
C GLN A 34 23.45 11.76 1.69
N ASP A 35 24.04 10.85 2.46
CA ASP A 35 24.34 9.50 2.03
C ASP A 35 23.10 8.77 1.53
N GLY A 36 23.15 8.25 0.30
CA GLY A 36 22.10 7.39 -0.26
C GLY A 36 20.87 8.10 -0.83
N VAL A 37 20.85 9.45 -0.88
CA VAL A 37 19.72 10.23 -1.43
C VAL A 37 19.41 9.85 -2.88
N PRO A 38 20.37 9.81 -3.83
CA PRO A 38 20.07 9.49 -5.23
C PRO A 38 19.47 8.08 -5.39
N GLN A 39 20.00 7.09 -4.68
CA GLN A 39 19.50 5.71 -4.74
C GLN A 39 18.09 5.59 -4.12
N CYS A 40 17.83 6.34 -3.04
CA CYS A 40 16.53 6.39 -2.40
C CYS A 40 15.47 6.99 -3.34
N ILE A 41 15.75 8.15 -3.94
CA ILE A 41 14.85 8.82 -4.91
C ILE A 41 14.57 7.90 -6.11
N GLU A 42 15.60 7.29 -6.68
CA GLU A 42 15.46 6.34 -7.80
C GLU A 42 14.57 5.14 -7.44
N ARG A 43 14.68 4.59 -6.23
CA ARG A 43 13.84 3.47 -5.78
C ARG A 43 12.40 3.90 -5.50
N LEU A 44 12.18 5.07 -4.93
CA LEU A 44 10.84 5.63 -4.70
C LEU A 44 10.15 5.94 -6.05
N ALA A 45 10.86 6.52 -7.00
CA ALA A 45 10.35 6.76 -8.36
C ALA A 45 9.95 5.43 -9.04
N ARG A 46 10.80 4.40 -8.97
CA ARG A 46 10.50 3.04 -9.47
C ARG A 46 9.35 2.34 -8.75
N ALA A 47 8.99 2.79 -7.55
CA ALA A 47 7.81 2.31 -6.84
C ALA A 47 6.52 2.99 -7.31
N GLY A 48 6.62 4.00 -8.19
CA GLY A 48 5.52 4.82 -8.66
C GLY A 48 5.24 6.05 -7.81
N ILE A 49 6.15 6.41 -6.91
CA ILE A 49 5.96 7.59 -6.04
C ILE A 49 6.44 8.82 -6.81
N LYS A 50 5.53 9.76 -7.06
CA LYS A 50 5.88 11.06 -7.65
C LYS A 50 6.52 11.94 -6.59
N ILE A 51 7.62 12.61 -6.95
CA ILE A 51 8.43 13.40 -6.02
C ILE A 51 8.41 14.85 -6.50
N TRP A 52 7.96 15.74 -5.62
CA TRP A 52 7.95 17.18 -5.83
C TRP A 52 8.90 17.80 -4.81
N VAL A 53 9.85 18.63 -5.27
CA VAL A 53 10.82 19.32 -4.42
C VAL A 53 10.40 20.77 -4.27
N LEU A 54 10.22 21.22 -3.03
CA LEU A 54 9.84 22.59 -2.72
C LEU A 54 10.96 23.22 -1.88
N THR A 55 11.77 24.09 -2.49
CA THR A 55 12.95 24.70 -1.84
C THR A 55 12.88 26.23 -1.78
N GLY A 56 13.48 26.79 -0.73
CA GLY A 56 13.73 28.23 -0.61
C GLY A 56 14.91 28.72 -1.46
N ASP A 57 15.68 27.81 -2.06
CA ASP A 57 16.89 28.13 -2.82
C ASP A 57 16.61 28.76 -4.19
N LYS A 58 17.68 29.29 -4.79
CA LYS A 58 17.67 29.80 -6.16
C LYS A 58 17.44 28.66 -7.16
N VAL A 59 16.94 29.04 -8.33
CA VAL A 59 16.58 28.12 -9.42
C VAL A 59 17.78 27.26 -9.85
N GLU A 60 18.95 27.86 -10.01
CA GLU A 60 20.15 27.19 -10.49
C GLU A 60 20.63 26.13 -9.48
N THR A 61 20.59 26.45 -8.18
CA THR A 61 20.94 25.52 -7.11
C THR A 61 19.94 24.36 -7.06
N ALA A 62 18.64 24.65 -7.12
CA ALA A 62 17.59 23.62 -7.10
C ALA A 62 17.68 22.68 -8.32
N TYR A 63 17.97 23.23 -9.50
CA TYR A 63 18.19 22.48 -10.73
C TYR A 63 19.39 21.54 -10.61
N ASN A 64 20.53 22.05 -10.12
CA ASN A 64 21.74 21.25 -9.91
C ASN A 64 21.55 20.14 -8.85
N ILE A 65 20.83 20.42 -7.77
CA ILE A 65 20.45 19.41 -6.77
C ILE A 65 19.50 18.37 -7.39
N GLY A 66 18.55 18.80 -8.22
CA GLY A 66 17.64 17.92 -8.95
C GLY A 66 18.38 16.93 -9.86
N LEU A 67 19.40 17.39 -10.59
CA LEU A 67 20.28 16.55 -11.39
C LEU A 67 21.14 15.62 -10.53
N SER A 68 21.77 16.13 -9.47
CA SER A 68 22.63 15.35 -8.57
C SER A 68 21.87 14.23 -7.86
N CYS A 69 20.60 14.49 -7.51
CA CYS A 69 19.67 13.53 -6.92
C CYS A 69 19.08 12.52 -7.92
N ARG A 70 19.32 12.68 -9.23
CA ARG A 70 18.65 11.95 -10.32
C ARG A 70 17.13 12.07 -10.30
N LEU A 71 16.64 13.18 -9.76
CA LEU A 71 15.23 13.54 -9.84
C LEU A 71 14.93 14.11 -11.23
N LEU A 72 15.83 14.96 -11.72
CA LEU A 72 15.91 15.43 -13.09
C LEU A 72 17.02 14.65 -13.79
N THR A 73 16.81 14.32 -15.06
CA THR A 73 17.81 13.66 -15.91
C THR A 73 17.95 14.43 -17.21
N ASN A 74 19.07 14.22 -17.91
CA ASN A 74 19.35 14.91 -19.17
C ASN A 74 18.38 14.51 -20.31
N ASP A 75 17.75 13.34 -20.17
CA ASP A 75 16.79 12.80 -21.14
C ASP A 75 15.33 13.20 -20.82
N MET A 76 15.12 13.98 -19.74
CA MET A 76 13.84 14.64 -19.47
C MET A 76 13.78 15.99 -20.18
N GLU A 77 12.59 16.34 -20.67
CA GLU A 77 12.34 17.70 -21.13
C GLU A 77 11.89 18.57 -19.96
N ILE A 78 12.69 19.58 -19.66
CA ILE A 78 12.51 20.43 -18.49
C ILE A 78 11.83 21.72 -18.94
N GLN A 79 10.62 21.93 -18.41
CA GLN A 79 9.80 23.09 -18.67
C GLN A 79 9.94 24.08 -17.52
N VAL A 80 10.29 25.33 -17.83
CA VAL A 80 10.56 26.38 -16.84
C VAL A 80 9.47 27.44 -16.89
N ILE A 81 8.92 27.77 -15.72
CA ILE A 81 7.94 28.85 -15.52
C ILE A 81 8.56 29.91 -14.62
N GLU A 82 9.02 30.98 -15.25
CA GLU A 82 9.62 32.14 -14.61
C GLU A 82 8.93 33.40 -15.19
N GLU A 83 7.87 33.83 -14.52
CA GLU A 83 7.04 34.96 -14.93
C GLU A 83 6.63 35.77 -13.70
N ASP A 84 6.64 37.09 -13.84
CA ASP A 84 6.40 38.04 -12.74
C ASP A 84 4.96 38.61 -12.74
N THR A 85 4.12 38.21 -13.69
CA THR A 85 2.74 38.70 -13.83
C THR A 85 1.74 37.55 -13.93
N GLU A 86 0.50 37.76 -13.45
CA GLU A 86 -0.56 36.72 -13.51
C GLU A 86 -0.86 36.31 -14.96
N ASP A 87 -0.96 37.28 -15.87
CA ASP A 87 -1.20 37.02 -17.30
C ASP A 87 -0.02 36.31 -17.97
N GLY A 88 1.21 36.67 -17.61
CA GLY A 88 2.43 35.98 -18.07
C GLY A 88 2.43 34.51 -17.64
N VAL A 89 2.16 34.25 -16.36
CA VAL A 89 2.05 32.87 -15.82
C VAL A 89 0.94 32.08 -16.52
N ALA A 90 -0.24 32.68 -16.70
CA ALA A 90 -1.36 32.01 -17.38
C ALA A 90 -1.00 31.63 -18.82
N LYS A 91 -0.39 32.56 -19.57
CA LYS A 91 0.05 32.31 -20.94
C LYS A 91 1.14 31.24 -20.98
N LYS A 92 2.11 31.29 -20.08
CA LYS A 92 3.21 30.31 -20.04
C LYS A 92 2.74 28.92 -19.66
N LEU A 93 1.80 28.78 -18.73
CA LEU A 93 1.16 27.50 -18.40
C LEU A 93 0.47 26.92 -19.64
N GLN A 94 -0.24 27.74 -20.42
CA GLN A 94 -0.89 27.29 -21.64
C GLN A 94 0.11 26.91 -22.73
N GLU A 95 1.17 27.70 -22.94
CA GLU A 95 2.25 27.39 -23.88
C GLU A 95 2.91 26.03 -23.54
N VAL A 96 3.31 25.84 -22.28
CA VAL A 96 3.91 24.57 -21.80
C VAL A 96 2.95 23.40 -22.01
N ARG A 97 1.65 23.60 -21.80
CA ARG A 97 0.63 22.57 -22.02
C ARG A 97 0.57 22.13 -23.48
N GLU A 98 0.53 23.08 -24.41
CA GLU A 98 0.46 22.79 -25.84
C GLU A 98 1.77 22.15 -26.34
N GLU A 99 2.92 22.57 -25.83
CA GLU A 99 4.22 21.95 -26.11
C GLU A 99 4.25 20.48 -25.67
N MET A 100 3.80 20.19 -24.44
CA MET A 100 3.71 18.81 -23.93
C MET A 100 2.77 17.96 -24.80
N ILE A 101 1.58 18.47 -25.14
CA ILE A 101 0.60 17.79 -25.99
C ILE A 101 1.22 17.47 -27.35
N HIS A 102 1.78 18.47 -28.04
CA HIS A 102 2.38 18.29 -29.35
C HIS A 102 3.50 17.26 -29.33
N LYS A 103 4.34 17.27 -28.30
CA LYS A 103 5.40 16.27 -28.17
C LYS A 103 4.87 14.88 -27.86
N ILE A 104 3.81 14.75 -27.08
CA ILE A 104 3.15 13.45 -26.84
C ILE A 104 2.52 12.92 -28.14
N GLU A 105 1.87 13.78 -28.92
CA GLU A 105 1.29 13.43 -30.23
C GLU A 105 2.39 12.91 -31.18
N GLN A 106 3.52 13.62 -31.27
CA GLN A 106 4.68 13.21 -32.06
C GLN A 106 5.33 11.91 -31.55
N LEU A 107 5.60 11.83 -30.25
CA LEU A 107 6.32 10.71 -29.65
C LEU A 107 5.46 9.47 -29.46
N PHE A 108 4.15 9.54 -29.33
CA PHE A 108 3.33 8.34 -29.10
C PHE A 108 2.35 8.06 -30.23
N GLY A 109 2.16 9.00 -31.17
CA GLY A 109 1.21 8.85 -32.28
C GLY A 109 -0.23 8.78 -31.78
N VAL A 110 -0.50 9.44 -30.66
CA VAL A 110 -1.83 9.54 -30.04
C VAL A 110 -2.40 10.89 -30.41
N ASP A 111 -3.58 10.94 -31.00
CA ASP A 111 -4.29 12.20 -31.27
C ASP A 111 -5.12 12.61 -30.05
N ILE A 112 -4.85 13.80 -29.51
CA ILE A 112 -5.54 14.31 -28.32
C ILE A 112 -6.72 15.16 -28.80
N GLU A 113 -7.82 14.49 -29.16
CA GLU A 113 -9.02 15.10 -29.75
C GLU A 113 -9.62 16.23 -28.89
N ASP A 114 -9.64 16.07 -27.57
CA ASP A 114 -10.22 17.06 -26.65
C ASP A 114 -9.15 17.70 -25.76
N ARG A 115 -8.52 18.75 -26.31
CA ARG A 115 -7.55 19.57 -25.58
C ARG A 115 -8.16 20.33 -24.39
N ARG A 116 -9.46 20.29 -24.13
CA ARG A 116 -10.06 20.86 -22.90
C ARG A 116 -10.18 19.85 -21.76
N LYS A 117 -10.02 18.56 -22.04
CA LYS A 117 -9.97 17.54 -21.00
C LYS A 117 -8.66 17.63 -20.24
N ARG A 118 -8.74 17.17 -19.00
CA ARG A 118 -7.60 16.98 -18.13
C ARG A 118 -6.67 15.93 -18.73
N LEU A 119 -5.40 16.24 -18.89
CA LEU A 119 -4.39 15.31 -19.37
C LEU A 119 -4.13 14.21 -18.32
N ASP A 120 -4.20 12.94 -18.75
CA ASP A 120 -3.78 11.78 -17.97
C ASP A 120 -3.14 10.74 -18.89
N TRP A 121 -1.90 10.33 -18.56
CA TRP A 121 -1.17 9.27 -19.25
C TRP A 121 -1.98 7.97 -19.39
N LYS A 122 -2.85 7.67 -18.42
CA LYS A 122 -3.67 6.46 -18.43
C LYS A 122 -4.70 6.43 -19.54
N ASP A 123 -5.28 7.59 -19.89
CA ASP A 123 -6.30 7.69 -20.94
C ASP A 123 -5.71 7.36 -22.32
N TRP A 124 -4.40 7.52 -22.48
CA TRP A 124 -3.66 7.18 -23.69
C TRP A 124 -3.03 5.79 -23.65
N GLY A 125 -3.24 5.01 -22.59
CA GLY A 125 -2.64 3.69 -22.41
C GLY A 125 -1.12 3.69 -22.23
N ILE A 126 -0.53 4.84 -21.88
CA ILE A 126 0.92 5.00 -21.71
C ILE A 126 1.28 4.69 -20.25
N ASP A 127 2.00 3.59 -20.05
CA ASP A 127 2.51 3.21 -18.74
C ASP A 127 3.83 3.93 -18.44
N VAL A 128 3.75 5.04 -17.71
CA VAL A 128 4.88 5.88 -17.29
C VAL A 128 5.95 5.07 -16.54
N MET A 129 5.58 3.95 -15.89
CA MET A 129 6.56 3.10 -15.19
C MET A 129 7.42 2.26 -16.14
N LYS A 130 7.06 2.16 -17.42
CA LYS A 130 7.87 1.47 -18.43
C LYS A 130 9.02 2.32 -18.94
N PHE A 131 8.98 3.64 -18.81
CA PHE A 131 10.11 4.51 -19.19
C PHE A 131 11.41 4.08 -18.51
N ASP A 132 11.34 3.66 -17.24
CA ASP A 132 12.52 3.18 -16.49
C ASP A 132 12.86 1.68 -16.72
N GLN A 133 11.96 0.87 -17.30
CA GLN A 133 12.17 -0.58 -17.48
C GLN A 133 13.09 -0.92 -18.65
N TYR A 134 13.08 -0.10 -19.72
CA TYR A 134 13.94 -0.30 -20.90
C TYR A 134 15.44 -0.25 -20.60
N ARG A 135 15.82 0.35 -19.47
CA ARG A 135 17.21 0.46 -19.00
C ARG A 135 17.88 -0.89 -18.66
N LYS A 136 17.13 -1.96 -18.36
CA LYS A 136 17.74 -3.26 -17.95
C LYS A 136 17.92 -4.26 -19.08
N ASP A 137 17.06 -4.26 -20.09
CA ASP A 137 17.16 -5.24 -21.17
C ASP A 137 18.25 -4.88 -22.20
N GLY A 138 18.68 -3.60 -22.25
CA GLY A 138 19.82 -3.17 -23.07
C GLY A 138 21.21 -3.41 -22.45
N ALA A 139 21.31 -3.53 -21.12
CA ALA A 139 22.60 -3.73 -20.42
C ALA A 139 22.98 -5.21 -20.24
N SER A 140 22.04 -6.13 -20.44
CA SER A 140 22.31 -7.57 -20.52
C SER A 140 22.04 -8.04 -21.95
N GLY A 141 23.09 -8.20 -22.75
CA GLY A 141 23.04 -8.76 -24.10
C GLY A 141 22.57 -10.22 -24.13
N GLY A 142 21.30 -10.45 -23.85
CA GLY A 142 20.61 -11.73 -23.91
C GLY A 142 19.40 -11.62 -24.82
N LYS A 143 19.43 -12.34 -25.94
CA LYS A 143 18.28 -12.52 -26.85
C LYS A 143 17.10 -13.10 -26.07
N GLY A 144 16.17 -12.25 -25.63
CA GLY A 144 14.91 -12.62 -24.99
C GLY A 144 13.73 -12.37 -25.92
N GLN A 145 12.96 -13.42 -26.20
CA GLN A 145 11.76 -13.41 -27.04
C GLN A 145 10.77 -12.30 -26.65
N ARG A 146 10.37 -11.49 -27.64
CA ARG A 146 9.21 -10.60 -27.60
C ARG A 146 7.96 -11.42 -27.26
N GLN A 147 7.42 -11.25 -26.05
CA GLN A 147 6.07 -11.72 -25.73
C GLN A 147 5.05 -10.67 -26.21
N ASN A 148 4.23 -11.08 -27.17
CA ASN A 148 3.09 -10.32 -27.67
C ASN A 148 2.04 -10.15 -26.57
N GLY A 149 1.72 -8.89 -26.24
CA GLY A 149 0.74 -8.53 -25.23
C GLY A 149 0.32 -7.07 -25.34
N HIS A 150 -0.50 -6.77 -26.35
CA HIS A 150 -1.49 -5.68 -26.41
C HIS A 150 -1.02 -4.25 -26.10
N ALA A 151 -0.57 -3.57 -27.16
CA ALA A 151 -1.07 -2.26 -27.56
C ALA A 151 -0.74 -2.10 -29.05
N ALA A 152 -1.67 -2.53 -29.92
CA ALA A 152 -1.63 -2.14 -31.32
C ALA A 152 -2.15 -0.70 -31.41
N VAL A 153 -1.28 0.26 -31.11
CA VAL A 153 -1.47 1.63 -31.59
C VAL A 153 -0.92 1.64 -33.01
N THR A 154 -1.82 1.83 -33.97
CA THR A 154 -1.52 1.92 -35.40
C THR A 154 -0.43 2.97 -35.62
N THR A 155 0.74 2.51 -36.03
CA THR A 155 1.92 3.34 -36.26
C THR A 155 1.80 4.05 -37.60
N THR A 156 1.75 5.38 -37.58
CA THR A 156 2.26 6.22 -38.65
C THR A 156 3.22 7.23 -38.04
N ASP A 157 4.46 7.23 -38.55
CA ASP A 157 5.44 8.33 -38.50
C ASP A 157 5.99 8.78 -37.15
N ALA A 158 6.55 7.87 -36.35
CA ALA A 158 7.30 8.30 -35.19
C ALA A 158 8.62 7.57 -35.01
N ASN A 159 9.63 8.35 -34.63
CA ASN A 159 11.03 7.97 -34.58
C ASN A 159 11.27 6.98 -33.41
N PRO A 160 11.51 5.67 -33.65
CA PRO A 160 11.52 4.67 -32.59
C PRO A 160 12.62 4.90 -31.55
N GLN A 161 13.74 5.50 -31.95
CA GLN A 161 14.89 5.77 -31.07
C GLN A 161 14.61 6.89 -30.06
N GLU A 162 13.96 7.98 -30.47
CA GLU A 162 13.62 9.08 -29.58
C GLU A 162 12.56 8.68 -28.54
N ARG A 163 11.65 7.77 -28.93
CA ARG A 163 10.67 7.17 -28.00
C ARG A 163 11.32 6.35 -26.90
N GLU A 164 12.40 5.63 -27.21
CA GLU A 164 13.10 4.78 -26.24
C GLU A 164 13.99 5.58 -25.27
N LEU A 165 14.46 6.78 -25.66
CA LEU A 165 15.24 7.67 -24.79
C LEU A 165 14.39 8.60 -23.93
N PHE A 166 13.13 8.85 -24.27
CA PHE A 166 12.30 9.83 -23.56
C PHE A 166 11.99 9.39 -22.12
N GLU A 167 12.49 10.13 -21.12
CA GLU A 167 12.30 9.82 -19.69
C GLU A 167 11.13 10.58 -19.04
N GLY A 168 10.43 11.42 -19.81
CA GLY A 168 9.28 12.22 -19.36
C GLY A 168 9.56 13.72 -19.29
N PHE A 169 8.62 14.44 -18.69
CA PHE A 169 8.73 15.89 -18.47
C PHE A 169 9.13 16.21 -17.02
N GLY A 170 9.93 17.26 -16.86
CA GLY A 170 10.19 17.92 -15.57
C GLY A 170 9.61 19.33 -15.59
N LEU A 171 9.11 19.81 -14.45
CA LEU A 171 8.60 21.17 -14.31
C LEU A 171 9.40 21.94 -13.26
N LEU A 172 9.88 23.12 -13.61
CA LEU A 172 10.56 24.04 -12.69
C LEU A 172 9.77 25.35 -12.60
N VAL A 173 9.42 25.77 -11.39
CA VAL A 173 8.59 26.97 -11.15
C VAL A 173 9.22 27.87 -10.10
N THR A 174 9.30 29.17 -10.36
CA THR A 174 9.79 30.16 -9.39
C THR A 174 8.72 30.53 -8.36
N GLY A 175 9.13 30.95 -7.17
CA GLY A 175 8.20 31.30 -6.08
C GLY A 175 7.25 32.46 -6.39
N GLN A 176 7.68 33.40 -7.24
CA GLN A 176 6.84 34.49 -7.76
C GLN A 176 5.78 33.95 -8.72
N ALA A 177 6.18 33.15 -9.72
CA ALA A 177 5.24 32.49 -10.63
C ALA A 177 4.27 31.57 -9.89
N LEU A 178 4.75 30.85 -8.88
CA LEU A 178 3.95 29.95 -8.06
C LEU A 178 2.85 30.69 -7.28
N ALA A 179 3.12 31.90 -6.81
CA ALA A 179 2.10 32.71 -6.12
C ALA A 179 0.88 32.95 -7.01
N TYR A 180 1.09 33.29 -8.27
CA TYR A 180 0.02 33.46 -9.26
C TYR A 180 -0.57 32.12 -9.71
N ALA A 181 0.26 31.09 -9.88
CA ALA A 181 -0.18 29.75 -10.27
C ALA A 181 -1.10 29.10 -9.22
N LEU A 182 -0.96 29.46 -7.94
CA LEU A 182 -1.83 28.98 -6.85
C LEU A 182 -3.16 29.74 -6.73
N ASN A 183 -3.39 30.79 -7.53
CA ASN A 183 -4.68 31.48 -7.55
C ASN A 183 -5.80 30.56 -8.06
N GLU A 184 -7.04 30.79 -7.60
CA GLU A 184 -8.22 29.97 -7.93
C GLU A 184 -8.43 29.73 -9.43
N LYS A 185 -8.03 30.70 -10.27
CA LYS A 185 -8.14 30.60 -11.74
C LYS A 185 -7.15 29.63 -12.37
N LEU A 186 -5.91 29.59 -11.86
CA LEU A 186 -4.78 28.89 -12.50
C LEU A 186 -4.37 27.60 -11.78
N LYS A 187 -4.76 27.42 -10.51
CA LYS A 187 -4.34 26.28 -9.67
C LYS A 187 -4.64 24.92 -10.27
N MET A 188 -5.74 24.79 -11.02
CA MET A 188 -6.10 23.53 -11.67
C MET A 188 -5.21 23.22 -12.89
N GLN A 189 -4.84 24.24 -13.66
CA GLN A 189 -3.92 24.09 -14.80
C GLN A 189 -2.51 23.76 -14.30
N PHE A 190 -2.04 24.44 -13.25
CA PHE A 190 -0.78 24.13 -12.61
C PHE A 190 -0.76 22.68 -12.08
N LEU A 191 -1.82 22.26 -11.39
CA LEU A 191 -1.93 20.88 -10.89
C LEU A 191 -1.92 19.86 -12.04
N GLU A 192 -2.65 20.11 -13.12
CA GLU A 192 -2.68 19.26 -14.30
C GLU A 192 -1.27 19.05 -14.87
N LEU A 193 -0.55 20.14 -15.16
CA LEU A 193 0.82 20.09 -15.68
C LEU A 193 1.79 19.39 -14.72
N GLY A 194 1.73 19.73 -13.43
CA GLY A 194 2.54 19.06 -12.41
C GLY A 194 2.25 17.57 -12.31
N THR A 195 0.99 17.15 -12.52
CA THR A 195 0.62 15.73 -12.55
C THR A 195 1.07 15.02 -13.82
N MET A 196 1.29 15.72 -14.93
CA MET A 196 1.87 15.13 -16.14
C MET A 196 3.38 14.92 -16.02
N CYS A 197 4.05 15.76 -15.24
CA CYS A 197 5.49 15.66 -15.04
C CYS A 197 5.89 14.48 -14.13
N LYS A 198 7.09 13.94 -14.36
CA LYS A 198 7.73 12.91 -13.51
C LYS A 198 8.27 13.54 -12.22
N ALA A 199 8.79 14.76 -12.33
CA ALA A 199 9.32 15.55 -11.24
C ALA A 199 8.87 17.01 -11.36
N VAL A 200 8.62 17.66 -10.22
CA VAL A 200 8.32 19.09 -10.13
C VAL A 200 9.26 19.72 -9.10
N VAL A 201 9.86 20.85 -9.44
CA VAL A 201 10.78 21.60 -8.57
C VAL A 201 10.29 23.04 -8.45
N CYS A 202 9.84 23.42 -7.26
CA CYS A 202 9.47 24.80 -6.96
C CYS A 202 10.60 25.48 -6.17
N CYS A 203 11.07 26.61 -6.67
CA CYS A 203 12.25 27.33 -6.15
C CYS A 203 11.84 28.64 -5.49
N ARG A 204 12.64 29.16 -4.54
CA ARG A 204 12.35 30.38 -3.78
C ARG A 204 10.96 30.41 -3.14
N VAL A 205 10.46 29.26 -2.69
CA VAL A 205 9.11 29.16 -2.10
C VAL A 205 9.10 29.50 -0.62
N THR A 206 8.06 30.21 -0.19
CA THR A 206 7.80 30.51 1.23
C THR A 206 7.19 29.30 1.95
N PRO A 207 7.31 29.21 3.29
CA PRO A 207 6.67 28.13 4.07
C PRO A 207 5.17 27.98 3.82
N LEU A 208 4.46 29.09 3.64
CA LEU A 208 3.02 29.08 3.34
C LEU A 208 2.74 28.50 1.97
N GLN A 209 3.50 28.88 0.94
CA GLN A 209 3.38 28.33 -0.41
C GLN A 209 3.64 26.83 -0.44
N LYS A 210 4.61 26.34 0.33
CA LYS A 210 4.85 24.89 0.47
C LYS A 210 3.60 24.14 0.93
N ALA A 211 2.95 24.66 1.98
CA ALA A 211 1.71 24.08 2.49
C ALA A 211 0.54 24.16 1.49
N GLN A 212 0.42 25.28 0.76
CA GLN A 212 -0.62 25.46 -0.28
C GLN A 212 -0.47 24.47 -1.44
N VAL A 213 0.77 24.17 -1.88
CA VAL A 213 1.01 23.16 -2.91
C VAL A 213 0.58 21.77 -2.43
N VAL A 214 0.93 21.40 -1.21
CA VAL A 214 0.52 20.11 -0.62
C VAL A 214 -1.00 20.03 -0.49
N GLU A 215 -1.65 21.11 -0.06
CA GLU A 215 -3.11 21.20 0.03
C GLU A 215 -3.81 21.02 -1.32
N LEU A 216 -3.31 21.69 -2.37
CA LEU A 216 -3.83 21.59 -3.72
C LEU A 216 -3.79 20.14 -4.23
N VAL A 217 -2.65 19.47 -4.08
CA VAL A 217 -2.51 18.06 -4.50
C VAL A 217 -3.42 17.17 -3.67
N MET A 218 -3.48 17.39 -2.35
CA MET A 218 -4.28 16.59 -1.43
C MET A 218 -5.79 16.66 -1.75
N GLN A 219 -6.32 17.85 -1.99
CA GLN A 219 -7.76 18.06 -2.21
C GLN A 219 -8.22 17.57 -3.58
N ASN A 220 -7.37 17.67 -4.60
CA ASN A 220 -7.78 17.46 -5.99
C ASN A 220 -7.39 16.09 -6.58
N GLU A 221 -6.33 15.44 -6.10
CA GLU A 221 -5.86 14.17 -6.68
C GLU A 221 -6.44 12.91 -6.07
N LYS A 222 -7.10 12.98 -4.90
CA LYS A 222 -7.52 11.80 -4.11
C LYS A 222 -6.37 10.79 -3.90
N LYS A 223 -5.14 11.29 -3.82
CA LYS A 223 -3.91 10.52 -3.57
C LYS A 223 -3.39 10.82 -2.17
N ILE A 224 -2.69 9.85 -1.60
CA ILE A 224 -2.00 10.05 -0.31
C ILE A 224 -0.75 10.88 -0.55
N THR A 225 -0.60 11.95 0.23
CA THR A 225 0.52 12.88 0.19
C THR A 225 1.42 12.66 1.38
N LEU A 226 2.73 12.69 1.16
CA LEU A 226 3.75 12.65 2.20
C LEU A 226 4.62 13.88 2.07
N ALA A 227 4.83 14.59 3.18
CA ALA A 227 5.75 15.72 3.25
C ALA A 227 6.93 15.39 4.15
N ILE A 228 8.12 15.78 3.72
CA ILE A 228 9.37 15.59 4.46
C ILE A 228 10.11 16.92 4.58
N GLY A 229 10.66 17.21 5.76
CA GLY A 229 11.45 18.41 6.01
C GLY A 229 12.27 18.29 7.30
N ASP A 230 13.27 19.13 7.44
CA ASP A 230 14.19 19.20 8.59
C ASP A 230 14.03 20.49 9.41
N GLY A 231 13.58 21.58 8.77
CA GLY A 231 13.51 22.90 9.37
C GLY A 231 12.12 23.38 9.80
N ALA A 232 12.11 24.51 10.50
CA ALA A 232 10.88 25.23 10.88
C ALA A 232 10.02 25.62 9.66
N ASN A 233 10.68 25.88 8.52
CA ASN A 233 10.06 26.27 7.26
C ASN A 233 9.17 25.19 6.65
N ASP A 234 9.36 23.94 7.06
CA ASP A 234 8.61 22.79 6.51
C ASP A 234 7.50 22.33 7.46
N VAL A 235 7.39 22.87 8.67
CA VAL A 235 6.38 22.45 9.67
C VAL A 235 4.97 22.56 9.11
N SER A 236 4.63 23.69 8.47
CA SER A 236 3.30 23.91 7.88
C SER A 236 3.00 22.93 6.74
N MET A 237 4.03 22.54 5.98
CA MET A 237 3.91 21.56 4.90
C MET A 237 3.73 20.14 5.45
N ILE A 238 4.50 19.78 6.48
CA ILE A 238 4.44 18.49 7.18
C ILE A 238 3.05 18.28 7.80
N GLN A 239 2.53 19.27 8.51
CA GLN A 239 1.21 19.20 9.16
C GLN A 239 0.04 19.16 8.19
N LYS A 240 0.24 19.63 6.94
CA LYS A 240 -0.81 19.64 5.92
C LYS A 240 -0.92 18.33 5.15
N ALA A 241 0.17 17.57 5.04
CA ALA A 241 0.18 16.28 4.36
C ALA A 241 -0.57 15.20 5.13
N HIS A 242 -0.97 14.12 4.45
CA HIS A 242 -1.55 12.95 5.13
C HIS A 242 -0.54 12.23 6.03
N ILE A 243 0.74 12.29 5.66
CA ILE A 243 1.85 11.71 6.42
C ILE A 243 2.97 12.74 6.49
N GLY A 244 3.33 13.15 7.70
CA GLY A 244 4.42 14.07 7.98
C GLY A 244 5.69 13.34 8.42
N VAL A 245 6.83 13.67 7.81
CA VAL A 245 8.14 13.10 8.15
C VAL A 245 9.14 14.19 8.52
N GLY A 246 9.71 14.12 9.72
CA GLY A 246 10.71 15.04 10.21
C GLY A 246 12.11 14.45 10.13
N ILE A 247 13.04 15.13 9.45
CA ILE A 247 14.46 14.76 9.49
C ILE A 247 15.09 15.43 10.72
N SER A 248 15.78 14.65 11.54
CA SER A 248 16.50 15.17 12.71
C SER A 248 17.81 15.83 12.28
N GLY A 249 17.74 17.13 11.97
CA GLY A 249 18.88 17.96 11.58
C GLY A 249 19.55 18.70 12.75
N GLN A 250 20.63 19.41 12.44
CA GLN A 250 21.32 20.34 13.36
C GLN A 250 20.56 21.66 13.53
N GLU A 251 19.67 22.00 12.59
CA GLU A 251 18.94 23.28 12.53
C GLU A 251 17.77 23.40 13.53
N GLY A 252 17.44 22.33 14.26
CA GLY A 252 16.45 22.33 15.31
C GLY A 252 15.57 21.08 15.32
N ARG A 253 14.76 20.91 16.38
CA ARG A 253 13.84 19.76 16.54
C ARG A 253 12.40 20.08 16.16
N GLN A 254 12.13 21.25 15.56
CA GLN A 254 10.75 21.70 15.32
C GLN A 254 10.01 20.82 14.29
N ALA A 255 10.65 20.48 13.17
CA ALA A 255 10.07 19.56 12.18
C ALA A 255 9.80 18.17 12.77
N VAL A 256 10.73 17.66 13.60
CA VAL A 256 10.61 16.36 14.27
C VAL A 256 9.40 16.33 15.22
N LEU A 257 9.21 17.38 16.02
CA LEU A 257 8.10 17.46 16.97
C LEU A 257 6.73 17.62 16.29
N ALA A 258 6.70 18.15 15.07
CA ALA A 258 5.48 18.34 14.28
C ALA A 258 5.18 17.20 13.31
N SER A 259 6.02 16.16 13.25
CA SER A 259 5.94 15.05 12.29
C SER A 259 5.37 13.76 12.89
N ASP A 260 4.75 12.92 12.07
CA ASP A 260 4.28 11.59 12.47
C ASP A 260 5.44 10.59 12.66
N TYR A 261 6.43 10.68 11.77
CA TYR A 261 7.65 9.87 11.81
C TYR A 261 8.88 10.76 11.80
N SER A 262 9.92 10.37 12.54
CA SER A 262 11.20 11.06 12.51
C SER A 262 12.38 10.10 12.41
N PHE A 263 13.38 10.51 11.63
CA PHE A 263 14.64 9.77 11.48
C PHE A 263 15.80 10.71 11.12
N GLY A 264 17.04 10.24 11.26
CA GLY A 264 18.23 11.10 11.13
C GLY A 264 18.67 11.44 9.70
N GLN A 265 18.33 10.62 8.70
CA GLN A 265 18.81 10.79 7.32
C GLN A 265 17.75 10.40 6.29
N PHE A 266 17.71 11.09 5.15
CA PHE A 266 16.73 10.86 4.08
C PHE A 266 16.70 9.39 3.58
N ARG A 267 17.85 8.70 3.52
CA ARG A 267 17.94 7.30 3.08
C ARG A 267 17.06 6.31 3.85
N PHE A 268 16.58 6.63 5.05
CA PHE A 268 15.68 5.73 5.77
C PHE A 268 14.24 5.77 5.26
N LEU A 269 13.89 6.78 4.45
CA LEU A 269 12.56 6.91 3.85
C LEU A 269 12.21 5.72 2.94
N GLU A 270 13.18 5.21 2.16
CA GLU A 270 12.94 4.03 1.31
C GLU A 270 12.51 2.81 2.12
N ARG A 271 13.10 2.62 3.31
CA ARG A 271 12.81 1.48 4.17
C ARG A 271 11.49 1.68 4.90
N LEU A 272 11.23 2.90 5.36
CA LEU A 272 9.94 3.26 5.97
C LEU A 272 8.79 2.96 5.01
N LEU A 273 8.87 3.40 3.76
CA LEU A 273 7.78 3.23 2.80
C LEU A 273 7.75 1.83 2.18
N LEU A 274 8.83 1.42 1.52
CA LEU A 274 8.84 0.20 0.70
C LEU A 274 8.82 -1.08 1.54
N VAL A 275 9.27 -1.04 2.80
CA VAL A 275 9.21 -2.19 3.72
C VAL A 275 8.04 -2.01 4.68
N HIS A 276 8.13 -1.04 5.59
CA HIS A 276 7.16 -0.92 6.69
C HIS A 276 5.78 -0.47 6.21
N GLY A 277 5.69 0.54 5.34
CA GLY A 277 4.43 1.03 4.77
C GLY A 277 3.69 -0.06 3.99
N ARG A 278 4.41 -0.76 3.11
CA ARG A 278 3.85 -1.89 2.35
C ARG A 278 3.37 -3.03 3.26
N TRP A 279 4.19 -3.46 4.23
CA TRP A 279 3.79 -4.52 5.15
C TRP A 279 2.59 -4.12 5.99
N SER A 280 2.56 -2.91 6.54
CA SER A 280 1.44 -2.39 7.32
C SER A 280 0.15 -2.35 6.50
N TYR A 281 0.22 -1.90 5.24
CA TYR A 281 -0.95 -1.88 4.34
C TYR A 281 -1.50 -3.29 4.04
N LEU A 282 -0.61 -4.24 3.74
CA LEU A 282 -0.99 -5.64 3.49
C LEU A 282 -1.61 -6.29 4.73
N ARG A 283 -0.99 -6.08 5.88
CA ARG A 283 -1.43 -6.61 7.17
C ARG A 283 -2.81 -6.09 7.54
N ILE A 284 -3.03 -4.77 7.48
CA ILE A 284 -4.32 -4.18 7.84
C ILE A 284 -5.42 -4.60 6.87
N SER A 285 -5.10 -4.74 5.59
CA SER A 285 -6.05 -5.20 4.57
C SER A 285 -6.49 -6.65 4.83
N LYS A 286 -5.54 -7.55 5.11
CA LYS A 286 -5.84 -8.94 5.50
C LYS A 286 -6.63 -9.01 6.80
N PHE A 287 -6.18 -8.25 7.81
CA PHE A 287 -6.86 -8.15 9.11
C PHE A 287 -8.32 -7.73 8.94
N LEU A 288 -8.60 -6.63 8.23
CA LEU A 288 -9.95 -6.12 8.04
C LEU A 288 -10.84 -7.11 7.27
N ARG A 289 -10.33 -7.64 6.15
CA ARG A 289 -11.04 -8.64 5.33
C ARG A 289 -11.49 -9.82 6.17
N TYR A 290 -10.56 -10.36 6.96
CA TYR A 290 -10.81 -11.50 7.81
C TYR A 290 -11.69 -11.17 9.02
N PHE A 291 -11.50 -9.99 9.62
CA PHE A 291 -12.31 -9.51 10.73
C PHE A 291 -13.78 -9.34 10.34
N PHE A 292 -14.07 -8.82 9.14
CA PHE A 292 -15.45 -8.76 8.65
C PHE A 292 -16.01 -10.16 8.42
N TYR A 293 -15.27 -11.00 7.67
CA TYR A 293 -15.66 -12.38 7.39
C TYR A 293 -16.09 -13.15 8.66
N LYS A 294 -15.24 -13.19 9.69
CA LYS A 294 -15.52 -13.96 10.91
C LYS A 294 -16.71 -13.43 11.71
N ASN A 295 -16.93 -12.10 11.71
CA ASN A 295 -18.03 -11.48 12.44
C ASN A 295 -19.36 -11.70 11.71
N PHE A 296 -19.38 -11.61 10.38
CA PHE A 296 -20.54 -11.98 9.59
C PHE A 296 -20.87 -13.46 9.76
N ALA A 297 -19.87 -14.34 9.68
CA ALA A 297 -20.06 -15.78 9.89
C ALA A 297 -20.73 -16.07 11.25
N PHE A 298 -20.20 -15.47 12.32
CA PHE A 298 -20.74 -15.62 13.68
C PHE A 298 -22.16 -15.08 13.84
N THR A 299 -22.41 -13.85 13.37
CA THR A 299 -23.69 -13.15 13.60
C THR A 299 -24.82 -13.79 12.78
N LEU A 300 -24.52 -14.22 11.56
CA LEU A 300 -25.53 -14.82 10.69
C LEU A 300 -25.98 -16.21 11.14
N CYS A 301 -25.18 -16.95 11.92
CA CYS A 301 -25.66 -18.18 12.56
C CYS A 301 -26.85 -17.93 13.50
N HIS A 302 -26.87 -16.80 14.23
CA HIS A 302 -28.06 -16.40 15.00
C HIS A 302 -29.25 -16.05 14.09
N PHE A 303 -28.99 -15.39 12.97
CA PHE A 303 -30.02 -15.06 12.00
C PHE A 303 -30.68 -16.32 11.41
N TRP A 304 -29.88 -17.32 11.01
CA TRP A 304 -30.40 -18.61 10.53
C TRP A 304 -31.22 -19.33 11.59
N PHE A 305 -30.76 -19.31 12.85
CA PHE A 305 -31.51 -19.87 13.97
C PHE A 305 -32.85 -19.13 14.24
N GLY A 306 -32.93 -17.84 13.91
CA GLY A 306 -34.14 -17.02 14.01
C GLY A 306 -35.35 -17.65 13.29
N PHE A 307 -35.14 -18.24 12.11
CA PHE A 307 -36.20 -18.90 11.35
C PHE A 307 -36.80 -20.12 12.07
N PHE A 308 -35.99 -20.85 12.85
CA PHE A 308 -36.43 -22.05 13.58
C PHE A 308 -37.02 -21.71 14.96
N SER A 309 -36.62 -20.58 15.54
CA SER A 309 -37.09 -20.11 16.85
C SER A 309 -38.29 -19.16 16.76
N GLY A 310 -38.83 -18.93 15.56
CA GLY A 310 -39.93 -17.99 15.33
C GLY A 310 -39.56 -16.52 15.63
N PHE A 311 -38.27 -16.18 15.49
CA PHE A 311 -37.71 -14.86 15.84
C PHE A 311 -37.97 -14.43 17.29
N SER A 312 -38.06 -15.38 18.22
CA SER A 312 -38.25 -15.13 19.67
C SER A 312 -37.04 -14.52 20.39
N ALA A 313 -35.99 -14.14 19.67
CA ALA A 313 -34.70 -13.66 20.19
C ALA A 313 -33.93 -14.66 21.08
N GLN A 314 -34.29 -15.95 21.06
CA GLN A 314 -33.52 -17.01 21.71
C GLN A 314 -32.12 -17.10 21.09
N THR A 315 -31.07 -17.11 21.92
CA THR A 315 -29.69 -17.22 21.45
C THR A 315 -29.35 -18.66 21.06
N LEU A 316 -28.67 -18.83 19.92
CA LEU A 316 -28.12 -20.12 19.50
C LEU A 316 -26.94 -20.55 20.38
N TYR A 317 -26.06 -19.61 20.70
CA TYR A 317 -24.88 -19.84 21.50
C TYR A 317 -25.14 -19.61 22.99
N ASP A 318 -24.28 -20.22 23.81
CA ASP A 318 -24.15 -19.89 25.22
C ASP A 318 -23.73 -18.41 25.39
N PRO A 319 -24.35 -17.65 26.30
CA PRO A 319 -24.02 -16.24 26.52
C PRO A 319 -22.54 -15.98 26.84
N PHE A 320 -21.85 -16.89 27.55
CA PHE A 320 -20.41 -16.72 27.78
C PHE A 320 -19.62 -16.88 26.48
N PHE A 321 -19.99 -17.82 25.61
CA PHE A 321 -19.39 -17.93 24.28
C PHE A 321 -19.59 -16.66 23.46
N VAL A 322 -20.80 -16.09 23.45
CA VAL A 322 -21.07 -14.83 22.73
C VAL A 322 -20.14 -13.69 23.21
N ALA A 323 -19.99 -13.57 24.54
CA ALA A 323 -19.14 -12.54 25.13
C ALA A 323 -17.64 -12.76 24.86
N THR A 324 -17.20 -14.02 24.81
CA THR A 324 -15.77 -14.38 24.72
C THR A 324 -15.28 -14.67 23.30
N TYR A 325 -16.17 -14.94 22.35
CA TYR A 325 -15.82 -15.34 20.98
C TYR A 325 -14.88 -14.35 20.28
N ASN A 326 -15.24 -13.07 20.31
CA ASN A 326 -14.41 -12.03 19.68
C ASN A 326 -13.13 -11.75 20.45
N VAL A 327 -13.10 -11.96 21.76
CA VAL A 327 -11.94 -11.64 22.60
C VAL A 327 -10.94 -12.79 22.63
N PHE A 328 -11.34 -14.00 23.04
CA PHE A 328 -10.40 -15.11 23.28
C PHE A 328 -10.28 -16.08 22.10
N PHE A 329 -11.39 -16.37 21.40
CA PHE A 329 -11.42 -17.49 20.45
C PHE A 329 -11.11 -17.12 19.01
N SER A 330 -11.11 -15.83 18.66
CA SER A 330 -10.94 -15.40 17.26
C SER A 330 -10.13 -14.12 17.05
N SER A 331 -9.81 -13.31 18.07
CA SER A 331 -9.00 -12.09 17.83
C SER A 331 -7.50 -12.37 17.81
N LEU A 332 -6.96 -13.20 18.71
CA LEU A 332 -5.52 -13.34 18.88
C LEU A 332 -4.82 -13.84 17.60
N PRO A 333 -5.31 -14.88 16.90
CA PRO A 333 -4.68 -15.34 15.66
C PRO A 333 -4.80 -14.31 14.52
N VAL A 334 -5.87 -13.53 14.49
CA VAL A 334 -6.10 -12.49 13.47
C VAL A 334 -5.23 -11.27 13.74
N LEU A 335 -5.03 -10.92 15.00
CA LEU A 335 -4.09 -9.89 15.42
C LEU A 335 -2.65 -10.33 15.13
N ALA A 336 -2.30 -11.59 15.40
CA ALA A 336 -0.99 -12.13 15.08
C ALA A 336 -0.71 -12.05 13.56
N LEU A 337 -1.69 -12.36 12.72
CA LEU A 337 -1.63 -12.12 11.27
C LEU A 337 -1.42 -10.62 10.97
N GLY A 338 -2.22 -9.74 11.58
CA GLY A 338 -2.16 -8.28 11.38
C GLY A 338 -0.87 -7.62 11.86
N VAL A 339 -0.08 -8.26 12.73
CA VAL A 339 1.16 -7.67 13.27
C VAL A 339 2.40 -8.30 12.66
N PHE A 340 2.43 -9.64 12.55
CA PHE A 340 3.66 -10.37 12.25
C PHE A 340 3.74 -10.92 10.83
N ASP A 341 2.65 -10.93 10.06
CA ASP A 341 2.65 -11.50 8.72
C ASP A 341 3.61 -10.72 7.80
N GLN A 342 4.37 -11.44 6.98
CA GLN A 342 5.33 -10.87 6.03
C GLN A 342 5.18 -11.59 4.71
N ASP A 343 4.99 -10.81 3.66
CA ASP A 343 4.72 -11.37 2.35
C ASP A 343 6.02 -11.65 1.57
N VAL A 344 7.01 -10.76 1.71
CA VAL A 344 8.39 -10.92 1.24
C VAL A 344 9.34 -10.29 2.28
N SER A 345 10.60 -10.70 2.30
CA SER A 345 11.61 -10.11 3.19
C SER A 345 11.91 -8.64 2.88
N ALA A 346 12.45 -7.91 3.86
CA ALA A 346 12.77 -6.48 3.74
C ALA A 346 13.73 -6.19 2.56
N ASP A 347 14.80 -6.98 2.42
CA ASP A 347 15.80 -6.79 1.36
C ASP A 347 15.20 -7.03 -0.02
N HIS A 348 14.32 -8.03 -0.14
CA HIS A 348 13.63 -8.30 -1.39
C HIS A 348 12.62 -7.19 -1.73
N SER A 349 11.94 -6.63 -0.74
CA SER A 349 11.06 -5.46 -0.93
C SER A 349 11.83 -4.26 -1.48
N LEU A 350 13.01 -3.96 -0.91
CA LEU A 350 13.89 -2.88 -1.39
C LEU A 350 14.46 -3.15 -2.79
N SER A 351 14.81 -4.40 -3.10
CA SER A 351 15.33 -4.79 -4.42
C SER A 351 14.29 -4.71 -5.54
N LYS A 352 12.99 -4.78 -5.20
CA LYS A 352 11.86 -4.77 -6.13
C LYS A 352 10.82 -3.71 -5.73
N PRO A 353 11.11 -2.41 -5.92
CA PRO A 353 10.22 -1.32 -5.50
C PRO A 353 8.82 -1.35 -6.14
N HIS A 354 8.68 -1.91 -7.35
CA HIS A 354 7.40 -2.08 -8.05
C HIS A 354 6.35 -2.92 -7.29
N LEU A 355 6.75 -3.64 -6.24
CA LEU A 355 5.81 -4.34 -5.36
C LEU A 355 4.98 -3.39 -4.48
N TYR A 356 5.31 -2.10 -4.46
CA TYR A 356 4.55 -1.05 -3.77
C TYR A 356 3.31 -0.59 -4.56
N THR A 357 3.34 -0.66 -5.90
CA THR A 357 2.30 -0.14 -6.80
C THR A 357 0.88 -0.67 -6.52
N PRO A 358 0.67 -1.97 -6.22
CA PRO A 358 -0.67 -2.48 -5.89
C PRO A 358 -1.30 -1.80 -4.65
N GLY A 359 -0.47 -1.32 -3.71
CA GLY A 359 -0.93 -0.55 -2.56
C GLY A 359 -1.46 0.83 -2.96
N GLN A 360 -0.83 1.49 -3.93
CA GLN A 360 -1.26 2.79 -4.45
C GLN A 360 -2.60 2.70 -5.21
N ASN A 361 -2.86 1.57 -5.86
CA ASN A 361 -4.10 1.31 -6.60
C ASN A 361 -5.26 0.79 -5.73
N ASN A 362 -5.08 0.68 -4.41
CA ASN A 362 -6.05 0.09 -3.48
C ASN A 362 -6.52 -1.32 -3.88
N GLU A 363 -5.60 -2.15 -4.39
CA GLU A 363 -5.92 -3.50 -4.86
C GLU A 363 -6.20 -4.49 -3.72
N PHE A 364 -5.64 -4.28 -2.53
CA PHE A 364 -5.74 -5.24 -1.42
C PHE A 364 -6.98 -5.04 -0.52
N PHE A 365 -7.53 -3.83 -0.46
CA PHE A 365 -8.78 -3.58 0.25
C PHE A 365 -9.58 -2.49 -0.46
N ASN A 366 -10.73 -2.89 -1.01
CA ASN A 366 -11.66 -2.02 -1.70
C ASN A 366 -13.10 -2.52 -1.47
N LYS A 367 -14.08 -1.77 -1.99
CA LYS A 367 -15.51 -2.09 -1.82
C LYS A 367 -15.88 -3.47 -2.36
N LYS A 368 -15.21 -3.94 -3.42
CA LYS A 368 -15.43 -5.27 -4.00
C LYS A 368 -14.95 -6.37 -3.05
N ILE A 369 -13.73 -6.26 -2.52
CA ILE A 369 -13.17 -7.22 -1.55
C ILE A 369 -13.99 -7.26 -0.27
N PHE A 370 -14.49 -6.11 0.18
CA PHE A 370 -15.43 -6.05 1.30
C PHE A 370 -16.71 -6.85 1.00
N ALA A 371 -17.35 -6.62 -0.15
CA ALA A 371 -18.54 -7.37 -0.55
C ALA A 371 -18.27 -8.88 -0.69
N GLU A 372 -17.13 -9.27 -1.27
CA GLU A 372 -16.68 -10.67 -1.33
C GLU A 372 -16.53 -11.29 0.08
N SER A 373 -16.04 -10.52 1.06
CA SER A 373 -15.90 -10.97 2.45
C SER A 373 -17.25 -11.17 3.14
N VAL A 374 -18.23 -10.31 2.85
CA VAL A 374 -19.61 -10.43 3.34
C VAL A 374 -20.26 -11.69 2.75
N ILE A 375 -20.18 -11.88 1.43
CA ILE A 375 -20.73 -13.06 0.75
C ILE A 375 -20.08 -14.33 1.29
N HIS A 376 -18.75 -14.33 1.47
CA HIS A 376 -18.05 -15.44 2.08
C HIS A 376 -18.58 -15.73 3.51
N GLY A 377 -18.75 -14.70 4.35
CA GLY A 377 -19.32 -14.85 5.69
C GLY A 377 -20.74 -15.43 5.67
N ILE A 378 -21.58 -15.02 4.72
CA ILE A 378 -22.94 -15.55 4.51
C ILE A 378 -22.88 -17.04 4.17
N LEU A 379 -22.09 -17.43 3.18
CA LEU A 379 -21.97 -18.84 2.76
C LEU A 379 -21.40 -19.72 3.89
N THR A 380 -20.37 -19.25 4.58
CA THR A 380 -19.78 -19.98 5.70
C THR A 380 -20.77 -20.13 6.86
N SER A 381 -21.49 -19.08 7.26
CA SER A 381 -22.50 -19.17 8.32
C SER A 381 -23.63 -20.14 7.98
N CYS A 382 -24.05 -20.17 6.70
CA CYS A 382 -25.07 -21.08 6.21
C CYS A 382 -24.61 -22.53 6.38
N ILE A 383 -23.41 -22.87 5.91
CA ILE A 383 -22.86 -24.23 6.01
C ILE A 383 -22.61 -24.62 7.48
N ILE A 384 -22.03 -23.73 8.29
CA ILE A 384 -21.78 -23.97 9.72
C ILE A 384 -23.08 -24.19 10.50
N PHE A 385 -24.19 -23.60 10.07
CA PHE A 385 -25.49 -23.81 10.72
C PHE A 385 -26.18 -25.10 10.21
N PHE A 386 -26.35 -25.23 8.89
CA PHE A 386 -27.19 -26.28 8.30
C PHE A 386 -26.55 -27.67 8.33
N VAL A 387 -25.21 -27.80 8.21
CA VAL A 387 -24.56 -29.11 8.26
C VAL A 387 -24.72 -29.76 9.64
N PRO A 388 -24.42 -29.08 10.76
CA PRO A 388 -24.75 -29.58 12.09
C PRO A 388 -26.24 -29.81 12.31
N TYR A 389 -27.11 -28.95 11.78
CA TYR A 389 -28.56 -29.10 11.96
C TYR A 389 -29.07 -30.41 11.34
N LEU A 390 -28.65 -30.71 10.10
CA LEU A 390 -29.02 -31.95 9.41
C LEU A 390 -28.38 -33.18 10.04
N SER A 391 -27.17 -33.06 10.59
CA SER A 391 -26.47 -34.15 11.26
C SER A 391 -27.11 -34.49 12.61
N VAL A 392 -27.57 -33.49 13.37
CA VAL A 392 -28.08 -33.68 14.74
C VAL A 392 -29.57 -34.06 14.77
N SER A 393 -30.37 -33.63 13.78
CA SER A 393 -31.83 -33.81 13.77
C SER A 393 -32.31 -35.27 13.90
N ASN A 394 -31.55 -36.23 13.36
CA ASN A 394 -31.87 -37.66 13.41
C ASN A 394 -30.87 -38.48 14.28
N SER A 395 -30.00 -37.82 15.04
CA SER A 395 -28.92 -38.49 15.76
C SER A 395 -29.27 -38.86 17.20
N THR A 396 -28.84 -40.05 17.60
CA THR A 396 -28.99 -40.59 18.95
C THR A 396 -27.63 -40.78 19.61
N ARG A 397 -27.54 -40.47 20.91
CA ARG A 397 -26.32 -40.68 21.69
C ARG A 397 -26.12 -42.18 21.97
N PRO A 398 -24.89 -42.63 22.30
CA PRO A 398 -24.59 -44.02 22.67
C PRO A 398 -25.40 -44.62 23.84
N GLY A 399 -26.27 -43.84 24.50
CA GLY A 399 -27.22 -44.27 25.54
C GLY A 399 -28.70 -44.17 25.15
N GLY A 400 -29.03 -43.99 23.87
CA GLY A 400 -30.42 -43.97 23.37
C GLY A 400 -31.18 -42.64 23.56
N MET A 401 -30.57 -41.63 24.20
CA MET A 401 -31.13 -40.29 24.31
C MET A 401 -30.96 -39.51 22.99
N THR A 402 -31.93 -38.67 22.66
CA THR A 402 -31.86 -37.77 21.50
C THR A 402 -30.77 -36.72 21.69
N GLN A 403 -29.98 -36.46 20.64
CA GLN A 403 -28.90 -35.46 20.65
C GLN A 403 -29.39 -34.06 20.21
N ALA A 404 -30.68 -33.93 19.91
CA ALA A 404 -31.30 -32.74 19.33
C ALA A 404 -31.73 -31.67 20.35
N ASP A 405 -31.06 -31.57 21.49
CA ASP A 405 -31.23 -30.47 22.44
C ASP A 405 -30.51 -29.20 21.96
N LEU A 406 -31.10 -28.04 22.26
CA LEU A 406 -30.57 -26.73 21.85
C LEU A 406 -29.15 -26.49 22.37
N GLN A 407 -28.85 -26.94 23.59
CA GLN A 407 -27.56 -26.74 24.24
C GLN A 407 -26.46 -27.52 23.52
N SER A 408 -26.71 -28.79 23.20
CA SER A 408 -25.77 -29.60 22.42
C SER A 408 -25.60 -29.08 21.00
N PHE A 409 -26.70 -28.70 20.34
CA PHE A 409 -26.64 -28.09 19.01
C PHE A 409 -25.81 -26.79 19.00
N GLY A 410 -26.08 -25.88 19.95
CA GLY A 410 -25.36 -24.63 20.11
C GLY A 410 -23.86 -24.83 20.35
N PHE A 411 -23.48 -25.82 21.17
CA PHE A 411 -22.08 -26.16 21.41
C PHE A 411 -21.39 -26.76 20.17
N ILE A 412 -22.08 -27.59 19.39
CA ILE A 412 -21.55 -28.14 18.13
C ILE A 412 -21.26 -27.00 17.16
N VAL A 413 -22.24 -26.13 16.91
CA VAL A 413 -22.09 -25.00 15.98
C VAL A 413 -20.99 -24.05 16.45
N ALA A 414 -20.92 -23.74 17.76
CA ALA A 414 -19.88 -22.89 18.34
C ALA A 414 -18.47 -23.47 18.13
N THR A 415 -18.29 -24.77 18.34
CA THR A 415 -16.99 -25.43 18.20
C THR A 415 -16.56 -25.55 16.75
N VAL A 416 -17.49 -25.90 15.86
CA VAL A 416 -17.24 -25.92 14.40
C VAL A 416 -16.86 -24.52 13.91
N MET A 417 -17.58 -23.47 14.34
CA MET A 417 -17.25 -22.07 14.02
C MET A 417 -15.83 -21.70 14.48
N ALA A 418 -15.51 -21.94 15.76
CA ALA A 418 -14.21 -21.59 16.33
C ALA A 418 -13.06 -22.28 15.59
N ILE A 419 -13.22 -23.55 15.20
CA ILE A 419 -12.19 -24.28 14.46
C ILE A 419 -12.06 -23.79 13.03
N ILE A 420 -13.17 -23.65 12.30
CA ILE A 420 -13.14 -23.27 10.87
C ILE A 420 -12.55 -21.88 10.68
N VAL A 421 -12.97 -20.92 11.50
CA VAL A 421 -12.41 -19.57 11.50
C VAL A 421 -10.89 -19.69 11.68
N ASN A 422 -10.40 -20.28 12.77
CA ASN A 422 -8.96 -20.36 13.02
C ASN A 422 -8.18 -21.11 11.90
N LEU A 423 -8.70 -22.22 11.38
CA LEU A 423 -8.05 -22.94 10.28
C LEU A 423 -8.02 -22.12 8.98
N GLU A 424 -9.06 -21.37 8.68
CA GLU A 424 -9.07 -20.48 7.51
C GLU A 424 -8.09 -19.31 7.67
N ASN A 425 -7.94 -18.76 8.87
CA ASN A 425 -6.91 -17.76 9.17
C ASN A 425 -5.50 -18.33 8.90
N ALA A 426 -5.33 -19.61 9.21
CA ALA A 426 -4.09 -20.33 8.97
C ALA A 426 -3.77 -20.45 7.47
N LEU A 427 -4.77 -20.75 6.64
CA LEU A 427 -4.62 -20.82 5.17
C LEU A 427 -4.26 -19.47 4.53
N GLU A 428 -4.66 -18.36 5.14
CA GLU A 428 -4.39 -17.01 4.65
C GLU A 428 -3.01 -16.46 5.08
N THR A 429 -2.38 -17.09 6.08
CA THR A 429 -1.09 -16.67 6.60
C THR A 429 0.04 -17.15 5.69
N TRP A 430 0.96 -16.24 5.36
CA TRP A 430 2.10 -16.55 4.51
C TRP A 430 3.37 -16.79 5.33
N TYR A 431 3.52 -16.06 6.44
CA TYR A 431 4.69 -16.15 7.30
C TYR A 431 4.40 -16.90 8.60
N TRP A 432 4.68 -18.21 8.58
CA TRP A 432 4.51 -19.10 9.72
C TRP A 432 5.64 -18.96 10.72
N THR A 433 5.41 -18.18 11.76
CA THR A 433 6.34 -18.02 12.89
C THR A 433 5.99 -18.95 14.04
N GLY A 434 6.96 -19.26 14.91
CA GLY A 434 6.71 -20.02 16.13
C GLY A 434 5.66 -19.36 17.04
N LEU A 435 5.67 -18.02 17.13
CA LEU A 435 4.65 -17.25 17.84
C LEU A 435 3.26 -17.43 17.21
N TYR A 436 3.15 -17.36 15.88
CA TYR A 436 1.88 -17.56 15.19
C TYR A 436 1.33 -18.97 15.42
N HIS A 437 2.17 -20.01 15.34
CA HIS A 437 1.78 -21.38 15.68
C HIS A 437 1.27 -21.48 17.13
N PHE A 438 2.01 -20.91 18.08
CA PHE A 438 1.62 -20.92 19.48
C PHE A 438 0.25 -20.25 19.70
N VAL A 439 0.02 -19.09 19.09
CA VAL A 439 -1.25 -18.37 19.20
C VAL A 439 -2.39 -19.13 18.52
N LEU A 440 -2.19 -19.61 17.28
CA LEU A 440 -3.21 -20.32 16.51
C LEU A 440 -3.68 -21.60 17.22
N TRP A 441 -2.73 -22.49 17.56
CA TRP A 441 -3.06 -23.75 18.23
C TRP A 441 -3.48 -23.53 19.68
N GLY A 442 -2.85 -22.56 20.36
CA GLY A 442 -3.22 -22.15 21.71
C GLY A 442 -4.68 -21.70 21.79
N THR A 443 -5.15 -20.91 20.84
CA THR A 443 -6.56 -20.47 20.78
C THR A 443 -7.53 -21.65 20.64
N ILE A 444 -7.20 -22.66 19.81
CA ILE A 444 -8.03 -23.87 19.65
C ILE A 444 -8.05 -24.68 20.96
N VAL A 445 -6.88 -24.87 21.60
CA VAL A 445 -6.80 -25.60 22.88
C VAL A 445 -7.56 -24.86 23.98
N VAL A 446 -7.41 -23.54 24.07
CA VAL A 446 -8.11 -22.69 25.05
C VAL A 446 -9.63 -22.75 24.84
N HIS A 447 -10.12 -22.82 23.60
CA HIS A 447 -11.56 -23.04 23.33
C HIS A 447 -12.08 -24.31 23.99
N PHE A 448 -11.39 -25.45 23.82
CA PHE A 448 -11.81 -26.71 24.44
C PHE A 448 -11.70 -26.69 25.96
N LEU A 449 -10.59 -26.19 26.51
CA LEU A 449 -10.38 -26.10 27.96
C LEU A 449 -11.42 -25.20 28.62
N PHE A 450 -11.74 -24.06 27.99
CA PHE A 450 -12.73 -23.11 28.49
C PHE A 450 -14.14 -23.73 28.55
N HIS A 451 -14.60 -24.36 27.47
CA HIS A 451 -15.92 -24.99 27.46
C HIS A 451 -15.99 -26.22 28.36
N PHE A 452 -14.91 -27.00 28.49
CA PHE A 452 -14.85 -28.12 29.44
C PHE A 452 -14.93 -27.63 30.89
N ALA A 453 -14.27 -26.51 31.21
CA ALA A 453 -14.35 -25.88 32.52
C ALA A 453 -15.76 -25.31 32.78
N LEU A 454 -16.31 -24.51 31.86
CA LEU A 454 -17.64 -23.91 31.97
C LEU A 454 -18.74 -24.96 32.13
N TYR A 455 -18.67 -26.05 31.37
CA TYR A 455 -19.70 -27.10 31.37
C TYR A 455 -19.43 -28.17 32.43
N SER A 456 -18.45 -27.95 33.31
CA SER A 456 -18.16 -28.83 34.44
C SER A 456 -19.15 -28.67 35.58
N THR A 457 -19.26 -29.71 36.40
CA THR A 457 -20.07 -29.70 37.62
C THR A 457 -19.55 -28.73 38.69
N ILE A 458 -18.30 -28.29 38.58
CA ILE A 458 -17.66 -27.36 39.53
C ILE A 458 -18.27 -25.97 39.38
N ILE A 459 -18.35 -25.46 38.15
CA ILE A 459 -18.91 -24.13 37.87
C ILE A 459 -20.41 -24.10 38.14
N TRP A 460 -21.12 -25.20 37.85
CA TRP A 460 -22.52 -25.36 38.26
C TRP A 460 -22.74 -25.20 39.78
N LYS A 461 -21.86 -25.78 40.60
CA LYS A 461 -21.92 -25.63 42.08
C LYS A 461 -21.63 -24.20 42.55
N ILE A 462 -20.76 -23.47 41.83
CA ILE A 462 -20.34 -22.11 42.20
C ILE A 462 -21.42 -21.08 41.85
N PHE A 463 -22.02 -21.16 40.65
CA PHE A 463 -22.97 -20.16 40.17
C PHE A 463 -24.44 -20.45 40.55
N ASN A 464 -24.69 -21.58 41.21
CA ASN A 464 -25.93 -21.97 41.91
C ASN A 464 -27.21 -21.28 41.40
N THR A 465 -27.58 -21.53 40.14
CA THR A 465 -28.94 -21.45 39.57
C THR A 465 -28.87 -21.75 38.06
N ASN A 466 -29.68 -22.72 37.58
CA ASN A 466 -30.12 -22.89 36.18
C ASN A 466 -29.10 -22.90 35.02
N TYR A 467 -27.83 -23.27 35.25
CA TYR A 467 -26.90 -23.43 34.12
C TYR A 467 -27.19 -24.72 33.35
N ALA A 468 -27.87 -24.62 32.20
CA ALA A 468 -28.40 -25.75 31.43
C ALA A 468 -27.35 -26.51 30.58
N TYR A 469 -26.07 -26.13 30.65
CA TYR A 469 -25.01 -26.68 29.80
C TYR A 469 -24.14 -27.76 30.49
N VAL A 470 -24.48 -28.18 31.70
CA VAL A 470 -23.67 -29.14 32.47
C VAL A 470 -23.54 -30.48 31.73
N GLY A 471 -22.29 -30.94 31.54
CA GLY A 471 -22.00 -32.22 30.91
C GLY A 471 -22.18 -32.26 29.39
N VAL A 472 -22.64 -31.15 28.76
CA VAL A 472 -22.86 -31.08 27.31
C VAL A 472 -21.55 -31.30 26.53
N ALA A 473 -20.44 -30.71 26.98
CA ALA A 473 -19.14 -30.88 26.32
C ALA A 473 -18.71 -32.35 26.28
N GLN A 474 -18.83 -33.07 27.40
CA GLN A 474 -18.47 -34.49 27.48
C GLN A 474 -19.42 -35.36 26.65
N ALA A 475 -20.71 -35.07 26.69
CA ALA A 475 -21.72 -35.79 25.92
C ALA A 475 -21.53 -35.62 24.40
N VAL A 476 -21.21 -34.42 23.93
CA VAL A 476 -21.03 -34.16 22.49
C VAL A 476 -19.69 -34.70 22.00
N LEU A 477 -18.59 -34.42 22.70
CA LEU A 477 -17.24 -34.82 22.27
C LEU A 477 -17.02 -36.34 22.29
N SER A 478 -17.80 -37.08 23.08
CA SER A 478 -17.77 -38.55 23.08
C SER A 478 -18.51 -39.19 21.89
N THR A 479 -19.31 -38.42 21.15
CA THR A 479 -20.03 -38.96 19.98
C THR A 479 -19.17 -38.95 18.74
N GLY A 480 -19.12 -40.08 18.02
CA GLY A 480 -18.48 -40.15 16.69
C GLY A 480 -19.16 -39.25 15.66
N ASN A 481 -20.47 -39.01 15.81
CA ASN A 481 -21.23 -38.11 14.94
C ASN A 481 -20.64 -36.70 14.95
N PHE A 482 -20.34 -36.12 16.12
CA PHE A 482 -19.74 -34.79 16.23
C PHE A 482 -18.44 -34.67 15.41
N TRP A 483 -17.52 -35.62 15.55
CA TRP A 483 -16.23 -35.60 14.85
C TRP A 483 -16.41 -35.71 13.33
N PHE A 484 -17.38 -36.54 12.88
CA PHE A 484 -17.73 -36.63 11.48
C PHE A 484 -18.33 -35.32 10.96
N THR A 485 -19.26 -34.69 11.68
CA THR A 485 -19.83 -33.38 11.34
C THR A 485 -18.75 -32.32 11.25
N LEU A 486 -17.82 -32.27 12.22
CA LEU A 486 -16.72 -31.31 12.23
C LEU A 486 -15.83 -31.50 11.01
N PHE A 487 -15.40 -32.75 10.74
CA PHE A 487 -14.56 -33.06 9.59
C PHE A 487 -15.25 -32.72 8.27
N LEU A 488 -16.52 -33.13 8.10
CA LEU A 488 -17.32 -32.84 6.91
C LEU A 488 -17.46 -31.33 6.69
N THR A 489 -17.76 -30.58 7.74
CA THR A 489 -17.91 -29.12 7.64
C THR A 489 -16.57 -28.45 7.29
N CYS A 490 -15.47 -28.90 7.89
CA CYS A 490 -14.12 -28.43 7.54
C CYS A 490 -13.78 -28.74 6.08
N ALA A 491 -14.09 -29.94 5.59
CA ALA A 491 -13.84 -30.33 4.21
C ALA A 491 -14.65 -29.47 3.23
N ILE A 492 -15.94 -29.24 3.50
CA ILE A 492 -16.81 -28.43 2.63
C ILE A 492 -16.34 -26.97 2.55
N LEU A 493 -15.87 -26.38 3.66
CA LEU A 493 -15.49 -24.97 3.70
C LEU A 493 -14.01 -24.71 3.33
N LEU A 494 -13.08 -25.52 3.81
CA LEU A 494 -11.65 -25.27 3.62
C LEU A 494 -11.13 -25.78 2.27
N LEU A 495 -11.69 -26.88 1.73
CA LEU A 495 -11.22 -27.45 0.46
C LEU A 495 -11.42 -26.49 -0.73
N PRO A 496 -12.58 -25.83 -0.90
CA PRO A 496 -12.74 -24.86 -1.98
C PRO A 496 -11.80 -23.65 -1.85
N VAL A 497 -11.55 -23.17 -0.63
CA VAL A 497 -10.62 -22.07 -0.37
C VAL A 497 -9.19 -22.48 -0.75
N PHE A 498 -8.75 -23.66 -0.29
CA PHE A 498 -7.44 -24.22 -0.63
C PHE A 498 -7.28 -24.43 -2.14
N CYS A 499 -8.27 -25.02 -2.81
CA CYS A 499 -8.27 -25.22 -4.26
C CYS A 499 -8.18 -23.89 -5.00
N ARG A 500 -9.01 -22.89 -4.64
CA ARG A 500 -8.98 -21.57 -5.27
C ARG A 500 -7.61 -20.92 -5.17
N GLU A 501 -7.00 -20.96 -3.99
CA GLU A 501 -5.66 -20.41 -3.75
C GLU A 501 -4.59 -21.15 -4.55
N PHE A 502 -4.64 -22.48 -4.58
CA PHE A 502 -3.73 -23.31 -5.38
C PHE A 502 -3.83 -23.02 -6.88
N PHE A 503 -5.06 -22.97 -7.43
CA PHE A 503 -5.29 -22.64 -8.84
C PHE A 503 -4.80 -21.23 -9.18
N ARG A 504 -5.07 -20.24 -8.32
CA ARG A 504 -4.59 -18.86 -8.51
C ARG A 504 -3.06 -18.82 -8.55
N MET A 505 -2.39 -19.40 -7.56
CA MET A 505 -0.92 -19.38 -7.48
C MET A 505 -0.27 -20.08 -8.69
N ARG A 506 -0.88 -21.14 -9.21
CA ARG A 506 -0.31 -21.92 -10.32
C ARG A 506 -0.53 -21.28 -11.69
N PHE A 507 -1.76 -20.81 -11.97
CA PHE A 507 -2.15 -20.37 -13.32
C PHE A 507 -2.20 -18.85 -13.48
N MET A 508 -2.40 -18.09 -12.40
CA MET A 508 -2.51 -16.63 -12.42
C MET A 508 -1.73 -15.99 -11.25
N PRO A 509 -0.39 -16.15 -11.18
CA PRO A 509 0.40 -15.65 -10.06
C PRO A 509 0.49 -14.12 -10.09
N ASN A 510 0.24 -13.49 -8.93
CA ASN A 510 0.42 -12.04 -8.78
C ASN A 510 1.91 -11.66 -8.86
N LYS A 511 2.21 -10.37 -9.08
CA LYS A 511 3.59 -9.84 -9.08
C LYS A 511 4.34 -10.23 -7.79
N THR A 512 3.65 -10.19 -6.65
CA THR A 512 4.17 -10.62 -5.36
C THR A 512 4.45 -12.13 -5.32
N ASP A 513 3.57 -12.97 -5.85
CA ASP A 513 3.74 -14.43 -5.88
C ASP A 513 4.95 -14.82 -6.75
N ARG A 514 5.11 -14.17 -7.90
CA ARG A 514 6.31 -14.30 -8.73
C ARG A 514 7.57 -13.86 -8.01
N ALA A 515 7.52 -12.78 -7.23
CA ALA A 515 8.66 -12.32 -6.44
C ALA A 515 9.04 -13.35 -5.36
N ARG A 516 8.06 -13.99 -4.72
CA ARG A 516 8.26 -15.05 -3.72
C ARG A 516 8.84 -16.32 -4.31
N LEU A 517 8.30 -16.81 -5.43
CA LEU A 517 8.82 -18.00 -6.11
C LEU A 517 10.31 -17.83 -6.42
N ASN A 518 10.68 -16.67 -6.98
CA ASN A 518 12.07 -16.33 -7.24
C ASN A 518 12.94 -16.26 -5.96
N GLN A 519 12.39 -15.79 -4.84
CA GLN A 519 13.09 -15.80 -3.56
C GLN A 519 13.36 -17.23 -3.07
N LYS A 520 12.37 -18.13 -3.20
CA LYS A 520 12.50 -19.52 -2.78
C LYS A 520 13.56 -20.26 -3.61
N PHE A 521 13.49 -20.19 -4.94
CA PHE A 521 14.47 -20.81 -5.83
C PHE A 521 15.90 -20.34 -5.54
N ARG A 522 16.11 -19.03 -5.36
CA ARG A 522 17.45 -18.47 -5.10
C ARG A 522 18.01 -18.86 -3.73
N THR A 523 17.13 -19.12 -2.75
CA THR A 523 17.54 -19.59 -1.41
C THR A 523 17.94 -21.07 -1.47
N GLU A 524 17.18 -21.89 -2.20
CA GLU A 524 17.49 -23.31 -2.43
C GLU A 524 18.80 -23.47 -3.23
N GLU A 525 19.02 -22.67 -4.28
CA GLU A 525 20.29 -22.64 -5.03
C GLU A 525 21.47 -22.24 -4.14
N LYS A 526 21.31 -21.20 -3.30
CA LYS A 526 22.35 -20.80 -2.34
C LYS A 526 22.65 -21.90 -1.33
N ALA A 527 21.62 -22.55 -0.79
CA ALA A 527 21.79 -23.67 0.14
C ALA A 527 22.51 -24.85 -0.53
N ALA A 528 22.15 -25.19 -1.75
CA ALA A 528 22.81 -26.22 -2.55
C ALA A 528 24.28 -25.86 -2.85
N PHE A 529 24.56 -24.60 -3.17
CA PHE A 529 25.92 -24.12 -3.42
C PHE A 529 26.80 -24.12 -2.16
N VAL A 530 26.27 -23.68 -1.01
CA VAL A 530 27.00 -23.73 0.27
C VAL A 530 27.26 -25.17 0.69
N ALA A 531 26.29 -26.07 0.53
CA ALA A 531 26.50 -27.49 0.76
C ALA A 531 27.59 -28.05 -0.16
N HIS A 532 27.64 -27.65 -1.44
CA HIS A 532 28.67 -28.08 -2.37
C HIS A 532 30.07 -27.58 -2.00
N ILE A 533 30.20 -26.37 -1.43
CA ILE A 533 31.48 -25.84 -0.93
C ILE A 533 31.90 -26.55 0.36
N GLN A 534 30.98 -26.86 1.27
CA GLN A 534 31.31 -27.55 2.52
C GLN A 534 31.70 -29.03 2.32
N HIS A 535 31.34 -29.62 1.18
CA HIS A 535 31.72 -30.98 0.79
C HIS A 535 33.02 -31.07 -0.04
N LYS A 536 33.65 -29.93 -0.37
CA LYS A 536 35.00 -29.87 -0.97
C LYS A 536 36.00 -29.40 0.06
#